data_AF-A0A7C7WPW5-F1
#
_entry.id   AF-A0A7C7WPW5-F1
#
_cell.length_a   1.000
_cell.length_b   1.000
_cell.length_c   1.000
_cell.angle_alpha   90.00
_cell.angle_beta   90.00
_cell.angle_gamma   90.00
#
_symmetry.space_group_name_H-M   'P 1'
#
loop_
_entity.id
_entity.type
_entity.pdbx_description
1 polymer ?
#
loop_
_entity_poly.entity_id
_entity_poly.type
_entity_poly.pdbx_seq_one_letter_code
_entity_poly.pdbx_strand_id
1 'polypeptide(L)'
;MRIISILIILMVAGVFAYKQVSLTQVDCDNPPKPIVTAVLDIPEPLLDKDKTVKQITAMYKGHHGHAALPSNNFAPAITRSEVKASASYISPKQRASLTGKYCFVPGEVNVNVTLNQIVYIARSAYGDDCRFDAAMEHEMKHIFVGSEIMKKNIERFEKNIEGAYAYFMSEVGGGPFDAQTAAGLEEELGEYTQTAVDISIEEIMAEIGKYQKVVDTPEEYRRIGSLCNWR
;
A
#
# COMPACT_ATOMS: atom_id res chain seq x y z
N MET A 1 -2.15 81.77 40.08
CA MET A 1 -2.01 80.74 39.03
C MET A 1 -1.52 79.44 39.64
N ARG A 2 -2.39 78.45 39.89
CA ARG A 2 -2.05 77.02 39.90
C ARG A 2 -3.30 76.25 39.47
N ILE A 3 -3.12 75.47 38.42
CA ILE A 3 -4.14 74.82 37.59
C ILE A 3 -4.53 73.50 38.27
N ILE A 4 -5.83 73.28 38.42
CA ILE A 4 -6.42 72.02 38.92
C ILE A 4 -6.50 71.06 37.72
N SER A 5 -5.70 70.00 37.75
CA SER A 5 -5.74 68.92 36.75
C SER A 5 -6.75 67.87 37.19
N ILE A 6 -7.89 67.80 36.49
CA ILE A 6 -8.91 66.75 36.62
C ILE A 6 -8.51 65.61 35.69
N LEU A 7 -8.21 64.45 36.28
CA LEU A 7 -7.92 63.21 35.56
C LEU A 7 -9.24 62.46 35.32
N ILE A 8 -9.72 62.45 34.08
CA ILE A 8 -10.90 61.69 33.66
C ILE A 8 -10.43 60.29 33.23
N ILE A 9 -10.76 59.28 34.03
CA ILE A 9 -10.53 57.86 33.70
C ILE A 9 -11.74 57.36 32.91
N LEU A 10 -11.58 57.22 31.59
CA LEU A 10 -12.54 56.57 30.70
C LEU A 10 -12.40 55.05 30.82
N MET A 11 -13.33 54.40 31.51
CA MET A 11 -13.48 52.93 31.47
C MET A 11 -14.16 52.54 30.16
N VAL A 12 -13.38 52.04 29.19
CA VAL A 12 -13.91 51.37 28.00
C VAL A 12 -14.30 49.95 28.39
N ALA A 13 -15.59 49.73 28.62
CA ALA A 13 -16.16 48.40 28.77
C ALA A 13 -16.16 47.69 27.41
N GLY A 14 -15.05 47.02 27.08
CA GLY A 14 -14.98 46.12 25.95
C GLY A 14 -15.85 44.89 26.20
N VAL A 15 -17.02 44.84 25.58
CA VAL A 15 -17.87 43.66 25.54
C VAL A 15 -17.16 42.63 24.64
N PHE A 16 -16.34 41.78 25.24
CA PHE A 16 -15.81 40.60 24.56
C PHE A 16 -16.95 39.60 24.36
N ALA A 17 -17.51 39.60 23.15
CA ALA A 17 -18.39 38.54 22.69
C ALA A 17 -17.55 37.26 22.55
N TYR A 18 -17.42 36.50 23.63
CA TYR A 18 -16.91 35.13 23.58
C TYR A 18 -17.87 34.31 22.73
N LYS A 19 -17.47 33.98 21.49
CA LYS A 19 -18.12 32.89 20.74
C LYS A 19 -18.03 31.65 21.62
N GLN A 20 -19.14 31.23 22.18
CA GLN A 20 -19.22 29.93 22.82
C GLN A 20 -18.95 28.89 21.74
N VAL A 21 -17.78 28.26 21.81
CA VAL A 21 -17.49 27.05 21.05
C VAL A 21 -18.46 26.01 21.59
N SER A 22 -19.53 25.75 20.84
CA SER A 22 -20.44 24.66 21.13
C SER A 22 -19.62 23.38 21.11
N LEU A 23 -19.49 22.73 22.27
CA LEU A 23 -18.98 21.37 22.36
C LEU A 23 -20.00 20.49 21.63
N THR A 24 -19.75 20.21 20.36
CA THR A 24 -20.51 19.22 19.60
C THR A 24 -20.42 17.90 20.35
N GLN A 25 -21.55 17.46 20.89
CA GLN A 25 -21.70 16.15 21.50
C GLN A 25 -21.41 15.11 20.42
N VAL A 26 -20.40 14.28 20.66
CA VAL A 26 -20.02 13.21 19.75
C VAL A 26 -20.99 12.06 19.97
N ASP A 27 -21.69 11.69 18.92
CA ASP A 27 -22.57 10.52 18.90
C ASP A 27 -21.70 9.26 18.79
N CYS A 28 -21.54 8.53 19.91
CA CYS A 28 -20.83 7.25 19.89
C CYS A 28 -21.68 6.13 19.24
N ASP A 29 -22.99 6.33 19.06
CA ASP A 29 -23.90 5.30 18.56
C ASP A 29 -23.80 5.17 17.03
N ASN A 30 -23.39 6.24 16.34
CA ASN A 30 -23.24 6.29 14.89
C ASN A 30 -21.85 6.84 14.50
N PRO A 31 -20.76 6.09 14.73
CA PRO A 31 -19.44 6.52 14.30
C PRO A 31 -19.41 6.70 12.78
N PRO A 32 -18.71 7.73 12.27
CA PRO A 32 -18.52 7.89 10.84
C PRO A 32 -17.74 6.70 10.27
N LYS A 33 -17.94 6.45 8.98
CA LYS A 33 -17.10 5.49 8.25
C LYS A 33 -15.66 6.01 8.18
N PRO A 34 -14.66 5.12 8.24
CA PRO A 34 -13.28 5.51 7.98
C PRO A 34 -13.16 6.08 6.57
N ILE A 35 -12.22 7.00 6.40
CA ILE A 35 -11.74 7.40 5.07
C ILE A 35 -10.49 6.56 4.80
N VAL A 36 -10.58 5.64 3.85
CA VAL A 36 -9.43 4.84 3.42
C VAL A 36 -8.87 5.45 2.15
N THR A 37 -7.55 5.59 2.07
CA THR A 37 -6.87 6.06 0.86
C THR A 37 -5.63 5.21 0.65
N ALA A 38 -5.52 4.59 -0.52
CA ALA A 38 -4.36 3.84 -0.93
C ALA A 38 -3.61 4.59 -2.03
N VAL A 39 -2.35 4.92 -1.76
CA VAL A 39 -1.44 5.53 -2.75
C VAL A 39 -0.57 4.42 -3.33
N LEU A 40 -0.65 4.25 -4.65
CA LEU A 40 0.17 3.30 -5.38
C LEU A 40 1.44 3.97 -5.88
N ASP A 41 2.59 3.43 -5.49
CA ASP A 41 3.91 3.76 -6.00
C ASP A 41 4.47 2.57 -6.80
N ILE A 42 4.95 2.85 -8.01
CA ILE A 42 5.61 1.86 -8.88
C ILE A 42 6.91 2.49 -9.35
N PRO A 43 8.01 2.35 -8.59
CA PRO A 43 9.31 2.85 -9.00
C PRO A 43 9.81 2.13 -10.26
N GLU A 44 10.75 2.78 -10.97
CA GLU A 44 11.45 2.15 -12.09
C GLU A 44 12.11 0.84 -11.66
N PRO A 45 12.07 -0.22 -12.50
CA PRO A 45 12.62 -1.51 -12.15
C PRO A 45 14.15 -1.43 -12.00
N LEU A 46 14.68 -2.11 -10.98
CA LEU A 46 16.12 -2.27 -10.82
C LEU A 46 16.64 -3.34 -11.78
N LEU A 47 17.87 -3.18 -12.26
CA LEU A 47 18.54 -4.13 -13.16
C LEU A 47 19.77 -4.74 -12.47
N ASP A 48 19.76 -6.05 -12.23
CA ASP A 48 20.89 -6.83 -11.72
C ASP A 48 21.55 -7.61 -12.88
N LYS A 49 22.85 -7.37 -13.04
CA LYS A 49 23.70 -7.86 -14.14
C LYS A 49 24.68 -8.94 -13.71
N ASP A 50 24.68 -9.29 -12.42
CA ASP A 50 25.76 -10.04 -11.80
C ASP A 50 25.52 -11.55 -11.82
N LYS A 51 24.29 -11.99 -12.06
CA LYS A 51 23.92 -13.40 -12.00
C LYS A 51 24.32 -14.16 -13.26
N THR A 52 24.73 -15.39 -13.08
CA THR A 52 24.92 -16.35 -14.18
C THR A 52 23.58 -16.91 -14.64
N VAL A 53 23.50 -17.39 -15.89
CA VAL A 53 22.33 -18.14 -16.39
C VAL A 53 21.93 -19.25 -15.41
N LYS A 54 22.89 -20.01 -14.89
CA LYS A 54 22.62 -21.11 -13.95
C LYS A 54 21.89 -20.62 -12.68
N GLN A 55 22.29 -19.47 -12.13
CA GLN A 55 21.64 -18.87 -10.97
C GLN A 55 20.22 -18.39 -11.31
N ILE A 56 20.05 -17.74 -12.47
CA ILE A 56 18.74 -17.27 -12.93
C ILE A 56 17.79 -18.45 -13.18
N THR A 57 18.23 -19.49 -13.90
CA THR A 57 17.47 -20.73 -14.08
C THR A 57 17.08 -21.37 -12.74
N ALA A 58 17.97 -21.37 -11.75
CA ALA A 58 17.65 -21.91 -10.42
C ALA A 58 16.58 -21.05 -9.72
N MET A 59 16.68 -19.72 -9.83
CA MET A 59 15.67 -18.79 -9.30
C MET A 59 14.30 -19.00 -9.97
N TYR A 60 14.27 -19.21 -11.28
CA TYR A 60 13.05 -19.50 -12.03
C TYR A 60 12.39 -20.80 -11.57
N LYS A 61 13.17 -21.88 -11.50
CA LYS A 61 12.67 -23.20 -11.06
C LYS A 61 12.11 -23.18 -9.65
N GLY A 62 12.74 -22.43 -8.74
CA GLY A 62 12.25 -22.26 -7.37
C GLY A 62 10.90 -21.53 -7.29
N HIS A 63 10.56 -20.70 -8.29
CA HIS A 63 9.36 -19.88 -8.27
C HIS A 63 8.21 -20.46 -9.12
N HIS A 64 8.52 -21.01 -10.30
CA HIS A 64 7.53 -21.51 -11.26
C HIS A 64 7.47 -23.04 -11.38
N GLY A 65 8.37 -23.77 -10.71
CA GLY A 65 8.55 -25.21 -10.92
C GLY A 65 9.23 -25.53 -12.27
N HIS A 66 9.26 -26.81 -12.64
CA HIS A 66 9.95 -27.28 -13.85
C HIS A 66 9.17 -27.11 -15.16
N ALA A 67 7.85 -26.88 -15.09
CA ALA A 67 6.95 -27.02 -16.24
C ALA A 67 6.96 -25.83 -17.22
N ALA A 68 7.49 -24.67 -16.83
CA ALA A 68 7.41 -23.44 -17.60
C ALA A 68 8.72 -23.06 -18.32
N LEU A 69 9.76 -23.88 -18.24
CA LEU A 69 10.99 -23.66 -19.01
C LEU A 69 10.91 -24.35 -20.38
N PRO A 70 11.55 -23.79 -21.42
CA PRO A 70 11.82 -24.53 -22.65
C PRO A 70 12.57 -25.84 -22.34
N SER A 71 12.53 -26.80 -23.26
CA SER A 71 13.07 -28.16 -23.07
C SER A 71 14.56 -28.20 -22.70
N ASN A 72 15.32 -27.15 -22.99
CA ASN A 72 16.71 -26.98 -22.59
C ASN A 72 16.90 -26.44 -21.15
N ASN A 73 15.83 -26.25 -20.37
CA ASN A 73 15.88 -25.78 -18.99
C ASN A 73 16.62 -24.44 -18.82
N PHE A 74 16.46 -23.53 -19.77
CA PHE A 74 17.25 -22.31 -19.89
C PHE A 74 16.38 -21.06 -19.67
N ALA A 75 16.74 -20.22 -18.70
CA ALA A 75 16.16 -18.89 -18.51
C ALA A 75 17.29 -17.85 -18.55
N PRO A 76 17.33 -16.98 -19.59
CA PRO A 76 18.37 -15.96 -19.71
C PRO A 76 18.16 -14.77 -18.76
N ALA A 77 16.91 -14.55 -18.35
CA ALA A 77 16.50 -13.47 -17.48
C ALA A 77 15.31 -13.90 -16.62
N ILE A 78 15.01 -13.12 -15.59
CA ILE A 78 13.80 -13.24 -14.77
C ILE A 78 13.48 -11.90 -14.11
N THR A 79 12.21 -11.53 -14.06
CA THR A 79 11.70 -10.42 -13.26
C THR A 79 11.15 -10.95 -11.94
N ARG A 80 11.57 -10.34 -10.83
CA ARG A 80 10.94 -10.56 -9.52
C ARG A 80 10.19 -9.32 -9.10
N SER A 81 8.96 -9.54 -8.64
CA SER A 81 8.10 -8.51 -8.09
C SER A 81 7.90 -8.73 -6.59
N GLU A 82 7.89 -7.65 -5.83
CA GLU A 82 7.59 -7.63 -4.40
C GLU A 82 6.63 -6.46 -4.14
N VAL A 83 5.49 -6.74 -3.54
CA VAL A 83 4.56 -5.70 -3.08
C VAL A 83 4.80 -5.45 -1.60
N LYS A 84 5.03 -4.20 -1.24
CA LYS A 84 5.10 -3.75 0.16
C LYS A 84 3.95 -2.81 0.42
N ALA A 85 3.38 -2.86 1.62
CA ALA A 85 2.45 -1.86 2.07
C ALA A 85 2.81 -1.37 3.47
N SER A 86 2.51 -0.11 3.72
CA SER A 86 2.57 0.49 5.05
C SER A 86 1.30 1.27 5.29
N ALA A 87 0.60 0.98 6.38
CA ALA A 87 -0.60 1.68 6.79
C ALA A 87 -0.29 2.65 7.94
N SER A 88 -0.98 3.80 7.94
CA SER A 88 -0.98 4.75 9.04
C SER A 88 -2.41 5.15 9.39
N TYR A 89 -2.66 5.33 10.69
CA TYR A 89 -3.99 5.55 11.23
C TYR A 89 -4.05 6.90 11.93
N ILE A 90 -5.08 7.67 11.60
CA ILE A 90 -5.43 8.88 12.31
C ILE A 90 -6.76 8.61 13.00
N SER A 91 -6.74 8.39 14.32
CA SER A 91 -7.93 8.25 15.16
C SER A 91 -8.07 9.50 16.02
N PRO A 92 -8.95 10.45 15.67
CA PRO A 92 -9.20 11.60 16.53
C PRO A 92 -9.86 11.12 17.82
N LYS A 93 -9.14 11.20 18.95
CA LYS A 93 -9.68 10.90 20.27
C LYS A 93 -10.79 11.89 20.61
N GLN A 94 -12.03 11.46 20.44
CA GLN A 94 -13.19 12.27 20.76
C GLN A 94 -13.68 11.92 22.17
N ARG A 95 -13.42 12.85 23.10
CA ARG A 95 -13.87 12.71 24.48
C ARG A 95 -15.34 13.12 24.57
N ALA A 96 -16.20 12.21 25.04
CA ALA A 96 -17.58 12.54 25.37
C ALA A 96 -17.58 13.59 26.48
N SER A 97 -18.04 14.81 26.16
CA SER A 97 -17.83 16.02 26.98
C SER A 97 -18.43 15.95 28.39
N LEU A 98 -19.40 15.05 28.62
CA LEU A 98 -20.17 14.95 29.86
C LEU A 98 -19.74 13.79 30.79
N THR A 99 -19.16 12.72 30.26
CA THR A 99 -18.87 11.49 31.03
C THR A 99 -17.39 11.23 31.24
N GLY A 100 -16.51 11.97 30.54
CA GLY A 100 -15.07 11.74 30.54
C GLY A 100 -14.62 10.47 29.80
N LYS A 101 -15.57 9.73 29.21
CA LYS A 101 -15.36 8.55 28.37
C LYS A 101 -14.98 8.95 26.94
N TYR A 102 -14.49 7.99 26.16
CA TYR A 102 -14.06 8.17 24.77
C TYR A 102 -15.05 7.48 23.83
N CYS A 103 -15.43 8.15 22.74
CA CYS A 103 -16.00 7.45 21.60
C CYS A 103 -14.83 6.96 20.74
N PHE A 104 -14.91 5.71 20.28
CA PHE A 104 -14.01 5.19 19.27
C PHE A 104 -14.53 5.66 17.91
N VAL A 105 -13.90 6.71 17.37
CA VAL A 105 -14.30 7.35 16.12
C VAL A 105 -13.21 7.07 15.09
N PRO A 106 -13.53 6.25 14.07
CA PRO A 106 -12.67 6.05 12.91
C PRO A 106 -12.32 7.39 12.27
N GLY A 107 -11.03 7.67 12.07
CA GLY A 107 -10.63 8.79 11.22
C GLY A 107 -10.18 8.30 9.86
N GLU A 108 -8.89 8.43 9.58
CA GLU A 108 -8.30 8.16 8.27
C GLU A 108 -7.33 6.98 8.32
N VAL A 109 -7.40 6.13 7.31
CA VAL A 109 -6.43 5.06 7.06
C VAL A 109 -5.71 5.38 5.76
N ASN A 110 -4.45 5.79 5.87
CA ASN A 110 -3.61 6.08 4.72
C ASN A 110 -2.67 4.90 4.50
N VAL A 111 -2.79 4.24 3.33
CA VAL A 111 -1.94 3.12 2.95
C VAL A 111 -1.06 3.50 1.78
N ASN A 112 0.24 3.34 1.93
CA ASN A 112 1.18 3.40 0.81
C ASN A 112 1.46 1.99 0.34
N VAL A 113 1.25 1.72 -0.94
CA VAL A 113 1.48 0.43 -1.57
C VAL A 113 2.57 0.60 -2.63
N THR A 114 3.67 -0.14 -2.53
CA THR A 114 4.79 -0.07 -3.46
C THR A 114 4.98 -1.41 -4.17
N LEU A 115 4.96 -1.40 -5.50
CA LEU A 115 5.39 -2.54 -6.32
C LEU A 115 6.87 -2.38 -6.69
N ASN A 116 7.74 -3.09 -5.98
CA ASN A 116 9.17 -3.14 -6.31
C ASN A 116 9.42 -4.25 -7.33
N GLN A 117 10.21 -3.95 -8.35
CA GLN A 117 10.56 -4.91 -9.39
C GLN A 117 12.07 -4.93 -9.64
N ILE A 118 12.64 -6.14 -9.75
CA ILE A 118 14.04 -6.34 -10.09
C ILE A 118 14.11 -7.28 -11.29
N VAL A 119 14.74 -6.81 -12.36
CA VAL A 119 15.07 -7.58 -13.55
C VAL A 119 16.47 -8.14 -13.38
N TYR A 120 16.59 -9.46 -13.41
CA TYR A 120 17.87 -10.15 -13.45
C TYR A 120 18.13 -10.59 -14.87
N ILE A 121 19.23 -10.15 -15.48
CA ILE A 121 19.66 -10.65 -16.80
C ILE A 121 21.02 -11.31 -16.63
N ALA A 122 21.22 -12.44 -17.30
CA ALA A 122 22.45 -13.20 -17.18
C ALA A 122 23.66 -12.35 -17.61
N ARG A 123 24.74 -12.43 -16.84
CA ARG A 123 26.00 -11.73 -17.13
C ARG A 123 26.50 -11.93 -18.57
N SER A 124 26.31 -13.13 -19.10
CA SER A 124 26.72 -13.51 -20.47
C SER A 124 25.93 -12.82 -21.59
N ALA A 125 24.82 -12.15 -21.26
CA ALA A 125 24.09 -11.31 -22.22
C ALA A 125 24.70 -9.91 -22.35
N TYR A 126 25.48 -9.47 -21.37
CA TYR A 126 26.09 -8.15 -21.42
C TYR A 126 27.30 -8.15 -22.38
N GLY A 127 27.29 -7.20 -23.30
CA GLY A 127 28.23 -7.15 -24.44
C GLY A 127 27.70 -7.84 -25.71
N ASP A 128 26.49 -8.39 -25.66
CA ASP A 128 25.74 -8.87 -26.82
C ASP A 128 24.38 -8.16 -26.84
N ASP A 129 24.31 -7.07 -27.59
CA ASP A 129 23.13 -6.18 -27.62
C ASP A 129 21.86 -6.95 -28.05
N CYS A 130 21.98 -7.91 -28.97
CA CYS A 130 20.84 -8.73 -29.37
C CYS A 130 20.27 -9.51 -28.17
N ARG A 131 21.14 -10.23 -27.45
CA ARG A 131 20.70 -11.04 -26.31
C ARG A 131 20.16 -10.18 -25.18
N PHE A 132 20.83 -9.08 -24.88
CA PHE A 132 20.38 -8.15 -23.86
C PHE A 132 18.99 -7.57 -24.20
N ASP A 133 18.82 -7.07 -25.42
CA ASP A 133 17.55 -6.46 -25.85
C ASP A 133 16.42 -7.48 -25.90
N ALA A 134 16.67 -8.69 -26.42
CA ALA A 134 15.65 -9.75 -26.47
C ALA A 134 15.21 -10.20 -25.08
N ALA A 135 16.15 -10.32 -24.13
CA ALA A 135 15.81 -10.59 -22.73
C ALA A 135 15.03 -9.44 -22.11
N MET A 136 15.52 -8.20 -22.26
CA MET A 136 14.86 -7.03 -21.69
C MET A 136 13.44 -6.84 -22.26
N GLU A 137 13.24 -7.03 -23.56
CA GLU A 137 11.91 -6.96 -24.20
C GLU A 137 10.92 -7.95 -23.56
N HIS A 138 11.39 -9.16 -23.23
CA HIS A 138 10.57 -10.16 -22.54
C HIS A 138 10.27 -9.74 -21.11
N GLU A 139 11.28 -9.32 -20.35
CA GLU A 139 11.12 -8.94 -18.94
C GLU A 139 10.24 -7.68 -18.78
N MET A 140 10.29 -6.75 -19.73
CA MET A 140 9.39 -5.60 -19.75
C MET A 140 7.91 -5.99 -19.89
N LYS A 141 7.58 -7.15 -20.48
CA LYS A 141 6.20 -7.67 -20.51
C LYS A 141 5.75 -8.07 -19.10
N HIS A 142 6.62 -8.70 -18.31
CA HIS A 142 6.34 -9.03 -16.91
C HIS A 142 6.16 -7.78 -16.05
N ILE A 143 6.98 -6.75 -16.27
CA ILE A 143 6.86 -5.44 -15.61
C ILE A 143 5.52 -4.78 -15.93
N PHE A 144 5.18 -4.73 -17.22
CA PHE A 144 3.92 -4.16 -17.70
C PHE A 144 2.72 -4.87 -17.07
N VAL A 145 2.68 -6.20 -17.13
CA VAL A 145 1.60 -7.01 -16.53
C VAL A 145 1.45 -6.74 -15.04
N GLY A 146 2.55 -6.75 -14.29
CA GLY A 146 2.54 -6.47 -12.85
C GLY A 146 1.98 -5.08 -12.54
N SER A 147 2.46 -4.06 -13.25
CA SER A 147 2.05 -2.67 -13.10
C SER A 147 0.55 -2.47 -13.38
N GLU A 148 0.04 -3.04 -14.48
CA GLU A 148 -1.37 -2.88 -14.86
C GLU A 148 -2.31 -3.61 -13.89
N ILE A 149 -1.91 -4.77 -13.37
CA ILE A 149 -2.69 -5.49 -12.36
C ILE A 149 -2.73 -4.71 -11.05
N MET A 150 -1.62 -4.10 -10.60
CA MET A 150 -1.62 -3.25 -9.41
C MET A 150 -2.55 -2.04 -9.58
N LYS A 151 -2.43 -1.31 -10.69
CA LYS A 151 -3.27 -0.13 -10.97
C LYS A 151 -4.75 -0.48 -11.00
N LYS A 152 -5.10 -1.62 -11.61
CA LYS A 152 -6.49 -2.08 -11.69
C LYS A 152 -7.07 -2.47 -10.31
N ASN A 153 -6.23 -2.94 -9.40
CA ASN A 153 -6.68 -3.51 -8.13
C ASN A 153 -6.56 -2.57 -6.93
N ILE A 154 -5.99 -1.37 -7.08
CA ILE A 154 -5.83 -0.44 -5.96
C ILE A 154 -7.18 -0.05 -5.32
N GLU A 155 -8.23 0.15 -6.11
CA GLU A 155 -9.58 0.41 -5.57
C GLU A 155 -10.17 -0.80 -4.84
N ARG A 156 -9.87 -2.03 -5.30
CA ARG A 156 -10.30 -3.25 -4.60
C ARG A 156 -9.57 -3.38 -3.26
N PHE A 157 -8.29 -3.05 -3.25
CA PHE A 157 -7.46 -3.02 -2.05
C PHE A 157 -8.02 -2.04 -1.00
N GLU A 158 -8.41 -0.82 -1.41
CA GLU A 158 -9.10 0.14 -0.52
C GLU A 158 -10.40 -0.44 0.05
N LYS A 159 -11.25 -1.01 -0.80
CA LYS A 159 -12.54 -1.61 -0.37
C LYS A 159 -12.37 -2.78 0.59
N ASN A 160 -11.32 -3.57 0.44
CA ASN A 160 -11.03 -4.67 1.36
C ASN A 160 -10.69 -4.13 2.77
N ILE A 161 -9.91 -3.05 2.84
CA ILE A 161 -9.59 -2.38 4.11
C ILE A 161 -10.83 -1.72 4.71
N GLU A 162 -11.63 -1.01 3.90
CA GLU A 162 -12.91 -0.44 4.33
C GLU A 162 -13.84 -1.52 4.90
N GLY A 163 -13.90 -2.68 4.25
CA GLY A 163 -14.71 -3.82 4.68
C GLY A 163 -14.24 -4.39 6.02
N ALA A 164 -12.93 -4.58 6.20
CA ALA A 164 -12.35 -5.04 7.46
C ALA A 164 -12.64 -4.07 8.60
N TYR A 165 -12.55 -2.77 8.31
CA TYR A 165 -12.88 -1.72 9.25
C TYR A 165 -14.37 -1.75 9.63
N ALA A 166 -15.26 -1.81 8.64
CA ALA A 166 -16.70 -1.87 8.87
C ALA A 166 -17.10 -3.10 9.68
N TYR A 167 -16.46 -4.24 9.43
CA TYR A 167 -16.64 -5.47 10.20
C TYR A 167 -16.22 -5.27 11.67
N PHE A 168 -15.03 -4.75 11.92
CA PHE A 168 -14.55 -4.44 13.27
C PHE A 168 -15.54 -3.52 14.04
N MET A 169 -16.00 -2.44 13.41
CA MET A 169 -16.96 -1.53 14.02
C MET A 169 -18.32 -2.17 14.31
N SER A 170 -18.72 -3.16 13.51
CA SER A 170 -19.99 -3.88 13.74
C SER A 170 -19.95 -4.79 14.97
N GLU A 171 -18.76 -5.27 15.33
CA GLU A 171 -18.54 -6.13 16.51
C GLU A 171 -18.33 -5.30 17.78
N VAL A 172 -17.56 -4.21 17.68
CA VAL A 172 -17.13 -3.41 18.83
C VAL A 172 -18.10 -2.27 19.15
N GLY A 173 -18.68 -1.65 18.13
CA GLY A 173 -19.44 -0.40 18.24
C GLY A 173 -18.55 0.83 18.47
N GLY A 174 -19.16 2.02 18.53
CA GLY A 174 -18.45 3.30 18.71
C GLY A 174 -18.21 3.71 20.18
N GLY A 175 -18.73 2.94 21.15
CA GLY A 175 -18.54 3.18 22.60
C GLY A 175 -19.80 3.59 23.35
N PRO A 176 -19.69 4.27 24.51
CA PRO A 176 -18.50 4.92 25.07
C PRO A 176 -17.57 3.99 25.87
N PHE A 177 -16.26 4.15 25.69
CA PHE A 177 -15.19 3.36 26.34
C PHE A 177 -14.39 4.20 27.36
N ASP A 178 -13.77 3.54 28.34
CA ASP A 178 -12.70 4.17 29.12
C ASP A 178 -11.40 4.27 28.29
N ALA A 179 -10.42 5.02 28.80
CA ALA A 179 -9.18 5.30 28.06
C ALA A 179 -8.33 4.05 27.76
N GLN A 180 -8.32 3.08 28.67
CA GLN A 180 -7.53 1.85 28.50
C GLN A 180 -8.18 0.95 27.46
N THR A 181 -9.51 0.77 27.55
CA THR A 181 -10.28 0.02 26.57
C THR A 181 -10.16 0.65 25.18
N ALA A 182 -10.29 1.97 25.07
CA ALA A 182 -10.13 2.67 23.79
C ALA A 182 -8.74 2.46 23.17
N ALA A 183 -7.67 2.48 23.97
CA ALA A 183 -6.32 2.22 23.48
C ALA A 183 -6.13 0.77 22.99
N GLY A 184 -6.72 -0.21 23.68
CA GLY A 184 -6.70 -1.61 23.23
C GLY A 184 -7.44 -1.82 21.91
N LEU A 185 -8.59 -1.14 21.72
CA LEU A 185 -9.34 -1.19 20.46
C LEU A 185 -8.60 -0.51 19.30
N GLU A 186 -7.80 0.53 19.58
CA GLU A 186 -6.93 1.15 18.56
C GLU A 186 -5.87 0.14 18.06
N GLU A 187 -5.28 -0.64 18.97
CA GLU A 187 -4.31 -1.69 18.64
C GLU A 187 -4.95 -2.84 17.85
N GLU A 188 -6.09 -3.36 18.32
CA GLU A 188 -6.84 -4.45 17.67
C GLU A 188 -7.27 -4.07 16.25
N LEU A 189 -7.78 -2.85 16.06
CA LEU A 189 -8.12 -2.33 14.73
C LEU A 189 -6.90 -2.30 13.78
N GLY A 190 -5.72 -1.96 14.32
CA GLY A 190 -4.46 -1.99 13.59
C GLY A 190 -4.15 -3.40 13.07
N GLU A 191 -4.29 -4.41 13.92
CA GLU A 191 -4.10 -5.82 13.54
C GLU A 191 -5.11 -6.30 12.49
N TYR A 192 -6.39 -5.93 12.64
CA TYR A 192 -7.44 -6.23 11.66
C TYR A 192 -7.12 -5.62 10.29
N THR A 193 -6.69 -4.35 10.29
CA THR A 193 -6.35 -3.66 9.05
C THR A 193 -5.08 -4.24 8.42
N GLN A 194 -4.05 -4.56 9.21
CA GLN A 194 -2.83 -5.20 8.70
C GLN A 194 -3.16 -6.55 8.06
N THR A 195 -4.02 -7.34 8.70
CA THR A 195 -4.49 -8.61 8.13
C THR A 195 -5.18 -8.41 6.78
N ALA A 196 -6.05 -7.39 6.66
CA ALA A 196 -6.73 -7.06 5.41
C ALA A 196 -5.76 -6.60 4.31
N VAL A 197 -4.72 -5.84 4.68
CA VAL A 197 -3.62 -5.46 3.79
C VAL A 197 -2.89 -6.70 3.28
N ASP A 198 -2.49 -7.61 4.18
CA ASP A 198 -1.72 -8.81 3.83
C ASP A 198 -2.50 -9.74 2.89
N ILE A 199 -3.78 -9.98 3.19
CA ILE A 199 -4.68 -10.75 2.31
C ILE A 199 -4.78 -10.09 0.94
N SER A 200 -4.96 -8.77 0.89
CA SER A 200 -5.09 -8.05 -0.39
C SER A 200 -3.80 -8.11 -1.21
N ILE A 201 -2.63 -8.05 -0.56
CA ILE A 201 -1.33 -8.25 -1.23
C ILE A 201 -1.24 -9.67 -1.81
N GLU A 202 -1.58 -10.69 -1.02
CA GLU A 202 -1.53 -12.09 -1.46
C GLU A 202 -2.42 -12.33 -2.69
N GLU A 203 -3.66 -11.83 -2.66
CA GLU A 203 -4.60 -11.92 -3.77
C GLU A 203 -4.06 -11.24 -5.05
N ILE A 204 -3.50 -10.04 -4.92
CA ILE A 204 -2.94 -9.32 -6.06
C ILE A 204 -1.70 -10.03 -6.60
N MET A 205 -0.81 -10.53 -5.73
CA MET A 205 0.37 -11.29 -6.15
C MET A 205 -0.01 -12.61 -6.84
N ALA A 206 -1.06 -13.28 -6.38
CA ALA A 206 -1.61 -14.45 -7.05
C ALA A 206 -2.17 -14.10 -8.45
N GLU A 207 -2.85 -12.96 -8.57
CA GLU A 207 -3.33 -12.45 -9.86
C GLU A 207 -2.17 -12.13 -10.80
N ILE A 208 -1.14 -11.39 -10.34
CA ILE A 208 0.08 -11.13 -11.10
C ILE A 208 0.70 -12.43 -11.61
N GLY A 209 0.91 -13.41 -10.72
CA GLY A 209 1.49 -14.70 -11.08
C GLY A 209 0.66 -15.48 -12.10
N LYS A 210 -0.68 -15.32 -12.10
CA LYS A 210 -1.55 -15.93 -13.13
C LYS A 210 -1.30 -15.34 -14.51
N TYR A 211 -1.18 -14.02 -14.63
CA TYR A 211 -0.98 -13.36 -15.92
C TYR A 211 0.47 -13.43 -16.41
N GLN A 212 1.46 -13.43 -15.51
CA GLN A 212 2.86 -13.64 -15.88
C GLN A 212 3.08 -15.03 -16.53
N LYS A 213 2.38 -16.06 -16.07
CA LYS A 213 2.40 -17.39 -16.72
C LYS A 213 1.90 -17.38 -18.17
N VAL A 214 1.11 -16.38 -18.57
CA VAL A 214 0.66 -16.20 -19.97
C VAL A 214 1.75 -15.57 -20.82
N VAL A 215 2.67 -14.82 -20.21
CA VAL A 215 3.87 -14.29 -20.88
C VAL A 215 4.90 -15.39 -21.08
N ASP A 216 5.11 -16.23 -20.06
CA ASP A 216 6.07 -17.35 -20.05
C ASP A 216 5.60 -18.59 -20.84
N THR A 217 5.40 -18.42 -22.15
CA THR A 217 5.03 -19.54 -23.03
C THR A 217 6.25 -20.21 -23.67
N PRO A 218 6.22 -21.54 -23.93
CA PRO A 218 7.28 -22.19 -24.70
C PRO A 218 7.54 -21.55 -26.06
N GLU A 219 6.50 -21.02 -26.70
CA GLU A 219 6.57 -20.27 -27.96
C GLU A 219 7.41 -18.99 -27.81
N GLU A 220 7.18 -18.23 -26.74
CA GLU A 220 7.93 -17.01 -26.44
C GLU A 220 9.41 -17.31 -26.17
N TYR A 221 9.71 -18.36 -25.39
CA TYR A 221 11.09 -18.79 -25.17
C TYR A 221 11.78 -19.26 -26.45
N ARG A 222 11.05 -19.95 -27.36
CA ARG A 222 11.58 -20.32 -28.68
C ARG A 222 11.85 -19.09 -29.56
N ARG A 223 10.99 -18.06 -29.50
CA ARG A 223 11.20 -16.78 -30.19
C ARG A 223 12.48 -16.11 -29.69
N ILE A 224 12.63 -15.93 -28.37
CA ILE A 224 13.80 -15.27 -27.78
C ILE A 224 15.08 -16.04 -28.10
N GLY A 225 15.06 -17.37 -27.95
CA GLY A 225 16.22 -18.21 -28.26
C GLY A 225 16.63 -18.17 -29.74
N SER A 226 15.69 -18.00 -30.66
CA SER A 226 15.96 -17.96 -32.10
C SER A 226 16.46 -16.60 -32.59
N LEU A 227 16.03 -15.48 -31.98
CA LEU A 227 16.43 -14.14 -32.38
C LEU A 227 17.94 -13.93 -32.38
N CYS A 228 18.63 -14.45 -31.37
CA CYS A 228 20.05 -14.17 -31.12
C CYS A 228 20.92 -15.44 -31.06
N ASN A 229 20.42 -16.57 -31.60
CA ASN A 229 21.06 -17.90 -31.47
C ASN A 229 21.46 -18.21 -30.02
N TRP A 230 20.57 -17.93 -29.07
CA TRP A 230 20.81 -18.16 -27.65
C TRP A 230 20.42 -19.60 -27.33
N ARG A 231 21.43 -20.49 -27.29
CA ARG A 231 21.26 -21.93 -27.06
C ARG A 231 22.09 -22.38 -25.88
#